data_AF-A0A3D6A9S0-F1
#
_entry.id   AF-A0A3D6A9S0-F1
#
_cell.length_a   1.000
_cell.length_b   1.000
_cell.length_c   1.000
_cell.angle_alpha   90.00
_cell.angle_beta   90.00
_cell.angle_gamma   90.00
#
_symmetry.space_group_name_H-M   'P 1'
#
loop_
_entity.id
_entity.type
_entity.pdbx_description
1 polymer ?
#
loop_
_entity_poly.entity_id
_entity_poly.type
_entity_poly.pdbx_seq_one_letter_code
_entity_poly.pdbx_strand_id
1 'polypeptide(L)'
;MPYCPKCDMEFVEGIKVCSDCGGPLVESKEVADAMKQKEKEEQLAVMAQEMDPFSGEMAKTEDADPDEISSAKKKPADEIVHAYVDKGQRYEDMSSSASAFFLVGGVLAVGAALCLLGVFHLPMEGFQKYIFEGALVILAVASLVVAVSSRKRAAELKVEADDEKRETQEIIDWFLKNYSAKELDEQLLMEDPDLSGEELSLKRFELIQDFLITGRDIPDQAYADSLCEMLYAKLYDE
;
A
#
# COMPACT_ATOMS: atom_id res chain seq x y z
N MET A 1 -25.39 18.13 -18.09
CA MET A 1 -25.25 18.93 -16.85
C MET A 1 -23.78 19.27 -16.67
N PRO A 2 -23.41 20.56 -16.50
CA PRO A 2 -22.02 20.96 -16.31
C PRO A 2 -21.37 20.23 -15.14
N TYR A 3 -20.14 19.76 -15.31
CA TYR A 3 -19.45 18.91 -14.34
C TYR A 3 -18.10 19.49 -13.93
N CYS A 4 -17.77 19.37 -12.65
CA CYS A 4 -16.47 19.79 -12.13
C CYS A 4 -15.51 18.60 -12.04
N PRO A 5 -14.46 18.52 -12.88
CA PRO A 5 -13.53 17.39 -12.87
C PRO A 5 -12.59 17.36 -11.65
N LYS A 6 -12.55 18.45 -10.88
CA LYS A 6 -11.76 18.60 -9.65
C LYS A 6 -12.52 18.17 -8.40
N CYS A 7 -13.82 18.48 -8.32
CA CYS A 7 -14.65 18.20 -7.14
C CYS A 7 -15.59 16.99 -7.32
N ASP A 8 -15.66 16.41 -8.53
CA ASP A 8 -16.59 15.32 -8.88
C ASP A 8 -18.05 15.64 -8.53
N MET A 9 -18.50 16.83 -8.95
CA MET A 9 -19.87 17.31 -8.73
C MET A 9 -20.52 17.80 -10.02
N GLU A 10 -21.79 17.48 -10.18
CA GLU A 10 -22.65 17.93 -11.27
C GLU A 10 -23.44 19.18 -10.85
N PHE A 11 -23.55 20.13 -11.78
CA PHE A 11 -24.18 21.42 -11.56
C PHE A 11 -25.42 21.56 -12.44
N VAL A 12 -26.36 22.38 -11.98
CA VAL A 12 -27.56 22.76 -12.73
C VAL A 12 -27.16 23.56 -13.99
N GLU A 13 -27.89 23.37 -15.08
CA GLU A 13 -27.64 24.02 -16.37
C GLU A 13 -27.66 25.56 -16.25
N GLY A 14 -26.58 26.19 -16.73
CA GLY A 14 -26.40 27.66 -16.69
C GLY A 14 -25.25 28.14 -15.82
N ILE A 15 -24.67 27.27 -14.97
CA ILE A 15 -23.51 27.57 -14.14
C ILE A 15 -22.23 27.19 -14.90
N LYS A 16 -21.26 28.12 -15.02
CA LYS A 16 -20.01 27.93 -15.77
C LYS A 16 -18.76 27.78 -14.89
N VAL A 17 -18.90 28.02 -13.58
CA VAL A 17 -17.81 28.05 -12.61
C VAL A 17 -18.25 27.27 -11.37
N CYS A 18 -17.39 26.38 -10.88
CA CYS A 18 -17.62 25.60 -9.66
C CYS A 18 -17.65 26.51 -8.43
N SER A 19 -18.67 26.39 -7.59
CA SER A 19 -18.82 27.13 -6.33
C SER A 19 -17.70 26.85 -5.33
N ASP A 20 -17.17 25.63 -5.32
CA ASP A 20 -16.26 25.16 -4.27
C ASP A 20 -14.79 25.34 -4.64
N CYS A 21 -14.41 25.09 -5.89
CA CYS A 21 -13.01 25.21 -6.32
C CYS A 21 -12.73 26.39 -7.27
N GLY A 22 -13.76 27.13 -7.68
CA GLY A 22 -13.63 28.25 -8.64
C GLY A 22 -13.15 27.86 -10.04
N GLY A 23 -13.09 26.56 -10.34
CA GLY A 23 -12.63 26.04 -11.62
C GLY A 23 -13.71 26.08 -12.72
N PRO A 24 -13.32 26.10 -14.01
CA PRO A 24 -14.27 26.03 -15.11
C PRO A 24 -14.95 24.66 -15.13
N LEU A 25 -16.27 24.67 -15.36
CA LEU A 25 -17.06 23.44 -15.50
C LEU A 25 -17.01 22.94 -16.95
N VAL A 26 -16.88 21.63 -17.12
CA VAL A 26 -16.95 20.98 -18.43
C VAL A 26 -18.39 20.59 -18.76
N GLU A 27 -18.69 20.36 -20.03
CA GLU A 27 -20.08 20.18 -20.51
C GLU A 27 -20.75 18.89 -20.00
N SER A 28 -19.95 17.84 -19.70
CA SER A 28 -20.43 16.58 -19.12
C SER A 28 -19.29 15.77 -18.46
N LYS A 29 -19.65 14.81 -17.60
CA LYS A 29 -18.73 13.87 -16.94
C LYS A 29 -17.96 13.01 -17.95
N GLU A 30 -18.62 12.56 -19.01
CA GLU A 30 -17.99 11.77 -20.09
C GLU A 30 -16.84 12.53 -20.79
N VAL A 31 -16.98 13.85 -20.95
CA VAL A 31 -15.95 14.70 -21.57
C VAL A 31 -14.76 14.92 -20.62
N ALA A 32 -15.00 15.00 -19.31
CA ALA A 32 -13.91 15.00 -18.32
C ALA A 32 -13.14 13.68 -18.29
N ASP A 33 -13.86 12.56 -18.35
CA ASP A 33 -13.26 11.23 -18.29
C ASP A 33 -12.47 10.90 -19.56
N ALA A 34 -12.98 11.29 -20.73
CA ALA A 34 -12.26 11.16 -22.00
C ALA A 34 -10.97 11.99 -22.05
N MET A 35 -10.95 13.19 -21.45
CA MET A 35 -9.72 13.99 -21.34
C MET A 35 -8.71 13.34 -20.38
N LYS A 36 -9.16 12.88 -19.20
CA LYS A 36 -8.30 12.17 -18.24
C LYS A 36 -7.74 10.88 -18.80
N GLN A 37 -8.51 10.14 -19.61
CA GLN A 37 -8.06 8.90 -20.23
C GLN A 37 -7.00 9.15 -21.30
N LYS A 38 -7.17 10.17 -22.14
CA LYS A 38 -6.15 10.58 -23.12
C LYS A 38 -4.86 11.05 -22.45
N GLU A 39 -4.95 11.86 -21.40
CA GLU A 39 -3.76 12.29 -20.63
C GLU A 39 -3.04 11.09 -19.99
N LYS A 40 -3.78 10.11 -19.47
CA LYS A 40 -3.19 8.87 -18.93
C LYS A 40 -2.52 8.03 -20.02
N GLU A 41 -3.15 7.88 -21.19
CA GLU A 41 -2.57 7.15 -22.32
C GLU A 41 -1.30 7.82 -22.85
N GLU A 42 -1.28 9.16 -22.94
CA GLU A 42 -0.10 9.93 -23.31
C GLU A 42 1.02 9.81 -22.25
N GLN A 43 0.69 9.91 -20.96
CA GLN A 43 1.66 9.70 -19.88
C GLN A 43 2.24 8.27 -19.89
N LEU A 44 1.39 7.27 -20.15
CA LEU A 44 1.83 5.88 -20.25
C LEU A 44 2.73 5.66 -21.47
N ALA A 45 2.43 6.31 -22.60
CA ALA A 45 3.25 6.26 -23.81
C ALA A 45 4.62 6.94 -23.63
N VAL A 46 4.67 8.09 -22.94
CA VAL A 46 5.93 8.77 -22.58
C VAL A 46 6.74 7.88 -21.63
N MET A 47 6.11 7.31 -20.60
CA MET A 47 6.78 6.43 -19.65
C MET A 47 7.29 5.13 -20.31
N ALA A 48 6.54 4.57 -21.26
CA ALA A 48 6.98 3.41 -22.05
C ALA A 48 8.16 3.76 -22.97
N GLN A 49 8.18 4.96 -23.57
CA GLN A 49 9.29 5.44 -24.39
C GLN A 49 10.55 5.73 -23.56
N GLU A 50 10.39 6.18 -22.31
CA GLU A 50 11.50 6.37 -21.37
C GLU A 50 12.07 5.05 -20.82
N MET A 51 11.30 3.96 -20.87
CA MET A 51 11.76 2.62 -20.45
C MET A 51 12.50 1.84 -21.54
N ASP A 52 12.42 2.25 -22.81
CA ASP A 52 13.03 1.56 -23.95
C ASP A 52 14.58 1.49 -23.93
N PRO A 53 15.35 2.45 -23.37
CA PRO A 53 16.82 2.38 -23.39
C PRO A 53 17.43 1.39 -22.39
N PHE A 54 16.66 0.80 -21.46
CA PHE A 54 17.20 -0.02 -20.36
C PHE A 54 16.94 -1.53 -20.52
N SER A 55 16.23 -1.95 -21.56
CA SER A 55 15.80 -3.34 -21.79
C SER A 55 16.88 -4.24 -22.44
N GLY A 56 17.94 -3.66 -22.98
CA GLY A 56 18.93 -4.36 -23.82
C GLY A 56 19.83 -5.39 -23.12
N GLU A 57 19.83 -5.51 -21.79
CA GLU A 57 20.87 -6.28 -21.08
C GLU A 57 20.39 -7.23 -19.96
N MET A 58 19.08 -7.53 -19.87
CA MET A 58 18.57 -8.57 -18.93
C MET A 58 17.75 -9.69 -19.60
N ALA A 59 17.82 -9.83 -20.93
CA ALA A 59 17.22 -10.95 -21.65
C ALA A 59 18.21 -12.13 -21.82
N LYS A 60 18.70 -12.71 -20.71
CA LYS A 60 19.34 -14.04 -20.70
C LYS A 60 19.15 -14.73 -19.35
N THR A 61 17.91 -15.10 -19.07
CA THR A 61 17.56 -16.31 -18.30
C THR A 61 16.14 -16.67 -18.71
N GLU A 62 16.04 -17.48 -19.76
CA GLU A 62 14.87 -18.29 -20.05
C GLU A 62 14.72 -19.39 -18.99
N ASP A 63 13.50 -19.92 -18.90
CA ASP A 63 13.07 -21.17 -18.25
C ASP A 63 12.13 -21.01 -17.04
N ALA A 64 10.94 -20.44 -17.29
CA ALA A 64 9.70 -20.90 -16.68
C ALA A 64 8.51 -20.61 -17.61
N ASP A 65 7.68 -21.64 -17.78
CA ASP A 65 6.59 -21.86 -18.73
C ASP A 65 5.50 -20.73 -18.79
N PRO A 66 5.15 -20.17 -19.98
CA PRO A 66 4.13 -19.11 -20.10
C PRO A 66 2.66 -19.55 -20.18
N ASP A 67 2.30 -20.83 -20.10
CA ASP A 67 0.98 -21.31 -20.53
C ASP A 67 -0.11 -21.46 -19.44
N GLU A 68 -0.05 -20.74 -18.30
CA GLU A 68 -1.11 -20.85 -17.26
C GLU A 68 -1.70 -19.55 -16.70
N ILE A 69 -1.76 -18.46 -17.48
CA ILE A 69 -2.64 -17.32 -17.11
C ILE A 69 -3.38 -16.77 -18.33
N SER A 70 -4.31 -17.55 -18.86
CA SER A 70 -5.35 -17.06 -19.78
C SER A 70 -6.70 -17.66 -19.41
N SER A 71 -7.38 -17.04 -18.42
CA SER A 71 -8.83 -16.85 -18.40
C SER A 71 -9.28 -16.20 -17.08
N ALA A 72 -9.27 -14.87 -17.01
CA ALA A 72 -10.13 -14.15 -16.07
C ALA A 72 -10.80 -13.00 -16.80
N LYS A 73 -12.03 -13.28 -17.26
CA LYS A 73 -12.98 -12.31 -17.77
C LYS A 73 -13.11 -11.15 -16.78
N LYS A 74 -13.00 -9.91 -17.28
CA LYS A 74 -13.48 -8.70 -16.60
C LYS A 74 -14.89 -8.93 -16.07
N LYS A 75 -15.04 -8.85 -14.74
CA LYS A 75 -16.30 -8.59 -14.04
C LYS A 75 -16.25 -7.17 -13.47
N PRO A 76 -17.41 -6.51 -13.31
CA PRO A 76 -17.52 -5.09 -13.00
C PRO A 76 -17.00 -4.78 -11.59
N ALA A 77 -16.70 -3.51 -11.36
CA ALA A 77 -16.22 -2.95 -10.10
C ALA A 77 -17.20 -3.26 -8.96
N ASP A 78 -16.98 -4.37 -8.26
CA ASP A 78 -17.37 -4.52 -6.87
C ASP A 78 -16.26 -3.89 -6.03
N GLU A 79 -16.71 -3.03 -5.12
CA GLU A 79 -16.06 -2.58 -3.90
C GLU A 79 -14.73 -3.28 -3.62
N ILE A 80 -13.63 -2.57 -3.84
CA ILE A 80 -12.32 -3.00 -3.36
C ILE A 80 -12.44 -2.95 -1.84
N VAL A 81 -12.82 -4.07 -1.23
CA VAL A 81 -12.66 -4.32 0.20
C VAL A 81 -11.16 -4.18 0.44
N HIS A 82 -10.77 -2.98 0.84
CA HIS A 82 -9.40 -2.69 1.23
C HIS A 82 -9.16 -3.51 2.48
N ALA A 83 -8.56 -4.69 2.32
CA ALA A 83 -8.05 -5.45 3.45
C ALA A 83 -7.19 -4.49 4.28
N TYR A 84 -7.51 -4.37 5.57
CA TYR A 84 -6.80 -3.48 6.45
C TYR A 84 -5.30 -3.84 6.43
N VAL A 85 -4.47 -2.86 6.07
CA VAL A 85 -3.02 -3.05 5.99
C VAL A 85 -2.41 -2.49 7.26
N ASP A 86 -1.93 -3.38 8.13
CA ASP A 86 -1.24 -3.04 9.37
C ASP A 86 -0.03 -2.12 9.10
N LYS A 87 0.09 -1.01 9.85
CA LYS A 87 1.21 -0.08 9.69
C LYS A 87 2.56 -0.73 10.05
N GLY A 88 2.56 -1.80 10.85
CA GLY A 88 3.75 -2.61 11.13
C GLY A 88 4.29 -3.34 9.90
N GLN A 89 3.43 -3.89 9.04
CA GLN A 89 3.87 -4.49 7.76
C GLN A 89 4.52 -3.44 6.85
N ARG A 90 3.94 -2.23 6.78
CA ARG A 90 4.54 -1.11 6.02
C ARG A 90 5.91 -0.69 6.57
N TYR A 91 6.11 -0.76 7.89
CA TYR A 91 7.41 -0.53 8.50
C TYR A 91 8.44 -1.60 8.09
N GLU A 92 8.06 -2.88 8.12
CA GLU A 92 8.94 -3.97 7.74
C GLU A 92 9.42 -3.84 6.29
N ASP A 93 8.50 -3.57 5.35
CA ASP A 93 8.82 -3.36 3.93
C ASP A 93 9.75 -2.16 3.71
N MET A 94 9.49 -1.04 4.40
CA MET A 94 10.33 0.15 4.30
C MET A 94 11.71 -0.08 4.93
N SER A 95 11.79 -0.79 6.06
CA SER A 95 13.04 -1.11 6.75
C SER A 95 13.92 -2.07 5.95
N SER A 96 13.30 -3.06 5.31
CA SER A 96 13.94 -4.02 4.41
C SER A 96 14.53 -3.29 3.21
N SER A 97 13.74 -2.42 2.57
CA SER A 97 14.19 -1.57 1.46
C SER A 97 15.36 -0.66 1.87
N ALA A 98 15.30 -0.02 3.04
CA ALA A 98 16.37 0.82 3.56
C ALA A 98 17.70 0.07 3.72
N SER A 99 17.63 -1.20 4.14
CA SER A 99 18.80 -2.06 4.32
C SER A 99 19.44 -2.44 2.98
N ALA A 100 18.63 -2.73 1.95
CA ALA A 100 19.11 -3.05 0.60
C ALA A 100 19.90 -1.88 -0.01
N PHE A 101 19.36 -0.65 0.08
CA PHE A 101 20.08 0.55 -0.38
C PHE A 101 21.36 0.80 0.41
N PHE A 102 21.39 0.50 1.70
CA PHE A 102 22.60 0.61 2.53
C PHE A 102 23.68 -0.39 2.11
N LEU A 103 23.31 -1.63 1.82
CA LEU A 103 24.24 -2.67 1.38
C LEU A 103 24.81 -2.35 0.01
N VAL A 104 23.95 -2.07 -0.98
CA VAL A 104 24.37 -1.74 -2.35
C VAL A 104 25.21 -0.46 -2.35
N GLY A 105 24.75 0.59 -1.67
CA GLY A 105 25.49 1.85 -1.58
C GLY A 105 26.81 1.72 -0.83
N GLY A 106 26.87 0.90 0.22
CA GLY A 106 28.09 0.61 0.97
C GLY A 106 29.13 -0.12 0.10
N VAL A 107 28.72 -1.16 -0.63
CA VAL A 107 29.60 -1.87 -1.58
C VAL A 107 30.10 -0.93 -2.67
N LEU A 108 29.22 -0.09 -3.23
CA LEU A 108 29.58 0.91 -4.24
C LEU A 108 30.58 1.94 -3.68
N ALA A 109 30.38 2.42 -2.46
CA ALA A 109 31.26 3.38 -1.80
C ALA A 109 32.65 2.79 -1.54
N VAL A 110 32.72 1.53 -1.08
CA VAL A 110 34.00 0.82 -0.90
C VAL A 110 34.68 0.61 -2.24
N GLY A 111 33.95 0.20 -3.28
CA GLY A 111 34.48 0.05 -4.63
C GLY A 111 35.04 1.35 -5.20
N ALA A 112 34.32 2.46 -5.03
CA ALA A 112 34.77 3.79 -5.43
C ALA A 112 36.03 4.21 -4.66
N ALA A 113 36.10 3.98 -3.35
CA ALA A 113 37.28 4.27 -2.54
C ALA A 113 38.51 3.44 -2.95
N LEU A 114 38.32 2.16 -3.26
CA LEU A 114 39.38 1.27 -3.75
C LEU A 114 39.91 1.69 -5.14
N CYS A 115 39.05 2.24 -6.00
CA CYS A 115 39.44 2.83 -7.28
C CYS A 115 40.25 4.12 -7.10
N LEU A 116 39.83 4.99 -6.18
CA LEU A 116 40.51 6.24 -5.85
C LEU A 116 41.90 6.00 -5.24
N LEU A 117 42.02 4.98 -4.37
CA LEU A 117 43.29 4.59 -3.74
C LEU A 117 44.25 3.87 -4.70
N GLY A 118 43.82 3.60 -5.94
CA GLY A 118 44.65 2.96 -6.97
C GLY A 118 44.97 1.48 -6.68
N VAL A 119 44.21 0.83 -5.78
CA VAL A 119 44.39 -0.59 -5.44
C VAL A 119 43.88 -1.48 -6.59
N PHE A 120 42.74 -1.11 -7.19
CA PHE A 120 42.22 -1.74 -8.40
C PHE A 120 42.59 -0.90 -9.62
N HIS A 121 43.50 -1.42 -10.44
CA HIS A 121 43.83 -0.84 -11.73
C HIS A 121 42.82 -1.32 -12.76
N LEU A 122 41.78 -0.51 -13.01
CA LEU A 122 40.90 -0.73 -14.15
C LEU A 122 41.70 -0.44 -15.43
N PRO A 123 41.60 -1.28 -16.49
CA PRO A 123 42.34 -1.12 -17.75
C PRO A 123 41.76 0.00 -18.62
N MET A 124 41.41 1.13 -18.02
CA MET A 124 40.85 2.32 -18.69
C MET A 124 41.83 3.47 -18.53
N GLU A 125 42.45 3.90 -19.63
CA GLU A 125 43.42 5.00 -19.65
C GLU A 125 42.77 6.34 -20.03
N GLY A 126 43.18 7.43 -19.38
CA GLY A 126 42.78 8.79 -19.74
C GLY A 126 41.46 9.29 -19.13
N PHE A 127 40.76 10.16 -19.85
CA PHE A 127 39.57 10.89 -19.36
C PHE A 127 38.40 9.97 -18.96
N GLN A 128 38.28 8.81 -19.60
CA GLN A 128 37.22 7.82 -19.33
C GLN A 128 37.25 7.29 -17.90
N LYS A 129 38.45 7.16 -17.29
CA LYS A 129 38.59 6.75 -15.89
C LYS A 129 37.87 7.71 -14.93
N TYR A 130 38.08 9.01 -15.12
CA TYR A 130 37.49 10.04 -14.25
C TYR A 130 35.97 10.13 -14.37
N ILE A 131 35.41 9.87 -15.57
CA ILE A 131 33.95 9.80 -15.77
C ILE A 131 33.37 8.61 -15.00
N PHE A 132 33.97 7.43 -15.16
CA PHE A 132 33.49 6.19 -14.52
C PHE A 132 33.58 6.28 -12.99
N GLU A 133 34.71 6.75 -12.47
CA GLU A 133 34.93 6.98 -11.05
C GLU A 133 33.96 8.01 -10.48
N GLY A 134 33.72 9.11 -11.21
CA GLY A 134 32.71 10.11 -10.86
C GLY A 134 31.30 9.52 -10.82
N ALA A 135 30.92 8.71 -11.81
CA ALA A 135 29.61 8.06 -11.85
C ALA A 135 29.40 7.10 -10.66
N LEU A 136 30.41 6.29 -10.32
CA LEU A 136 30.36 5.41 -9.15
C LEU A 136 30.19 6.18 -7.84
N VAL A 137 30.92 7.29 -7.66
CA VAL A 137 30.77 8.14 -6.47
C VAL A 137 29.38 8.76 -6.40
N ILE A 138 28.84 9.26 -7.52
CA ILE A 138 27.49 9.83 -7.55
C ILE A 138 26.44 8.79 -7.17
N LEU A 139 26.52 7.58 -7.73
CA LEU A 139 25.60 6.48 -7.40
C LEU A 139 25.73 6.03 -5.94
N ALA A 140 26.96 5.98 -5.41
CA ALA A 140 27.21 5.67 -4.00
C ALA A 140 26.59 6.72 -3.06
N VAL A 141 26.73 8.00 -3.40
CA VAL A 141 26.14 9.10 -2.62
C VAL A 141 24.61 9.08 -2.71
N ALA A 142 24.05 8.91 -3.91
CA ALA A 142 22.60 8.87 -4.12
C ALA A 142 21.94 7.71 -3.34
N SER A 143 22.54 6.52 -3.40
CA SER A 143 22.05 5.36 -2.63
C SER A 143 22.15 5.58 -1.11
N LEU A 144 23.23 6.21 -0.61
CA LEU A 144 23.32 6.56 0.81
C LEU A 144 22.22 7.54 1.25
N VAL A 145 21.92 8.54 0.43
CA VAL A 145 20.85 9.53 0.70
C VAL A 145 19.48 8.86 0.78
N VAL A 146 19.16 7.97 -0.18
CA VAL A 146 17.93 7.18 -0.15
C VAL A 146 17.90 6.28 1.09
N ALA A 147 19.01 5.64 1.45
CA ALA A 147 19.07 4.77 2.62
C ALA A 147 18.85 5.54 3.94
N VAL A 148 19.42 6.75 4.09
CA VAL A 148 19.21 7.60 5.26
C VAL A 148 17.78 8.13 5.32
N SER A 149 17.23 8.62 4.20
CA SER A 149 15.85 9.11 4.16
C SER A 149 14.83 8.00 4.40
N SER A 150 15.07 6.80 3.87
CA SER A 150 14.25 5.61 4.09
C SER A 150 14.27 5.17 5.56
N ARG A 151 15.43 5.20 6.24
CA ARG A 151 15.51 4.94 7.69
C ARG A 151 14.75 5.96 8.54
N LYS A 152 14.78 7.25 8.18
CA LYS A 152 14.02 8.28 8.89
C LYS A 152 12.52 8.02 8.79
N ARG A 153 12.02 7.74 7.58
CA ARG A 153 10.62 7.39 7.35
C ARG A 153 10.24 6.10 8.09
N ALA A 154 11.08 5.07 8.04
CA ALA A 154 10.85 3.84 8.80
C ALA A 154 10.78 4.12 10.31
N ALA A 155 11.64 4.98 10.87
CA ALA A 155 11.58 5.31 12.29
C ALA A 155 10.28 6.03 12.68
N GLU A 156 9.78 6.93 11.83
CA GLU A 156 8.49 7.61 12.02
C GLU A 156 7.32 6.63 11.93
N LEU A 157 7.30 5.78 10.90
CA LEU A 157 6.30 4.71 10.74
C LEU A 157 6.31 3.73 11.93
N LYS A 158 7.47 3.47 12.53
CA LYS A 158 7.56 2.59 13.70
C LYS A 158 6.82 3.18 14.91
N VAL A 159 7.00 4.48 15.16
CA VAL A 159 6.31 5.16 16.27
C VAL A 159 4.81 5.12 16.04
N GLU A 160 4.37 5.41 14.82
CA GLU A 160 2.95 5.37 14.46
C GLU A 160 2.36 3.95 14.55
N ALA A 161 3.12 2.93 14.15
CA ALA A 161 2.70 1.53 14.28
C ALA A 161 2.68 1.05 15.74
N ASP A 162 3.61 1.52 16.59
CA ASP A 162 3.60 1.18 18.03
C ASP A 162 2.42 1.84 18.75
N ASP A 163 2.06 3.08 18.38
CA ASP A 163 0.88 3.76 18.91
C ASP A 163 -0.43 3.08 18.45
N GLU A 164 -0.55 2.74 17.17
CA GLU A 164 -1.72 2.02 16.64
C GLU A 164 -1.89 0.65 17.32
N LYS A 165 -0.81 -0.13 17.46
CA LYS A 165 -0.84 -1.42 18.18
C LYS A 165 -1.31 -1.28 19.62
N ARG A 166 -0.96 -0.18 20.31
CA ARG A 166 -1.43 0.08 21.67
C ARG A 166 -2.93 0.31 21.68
N GLU A 167 -3.44 1.12 20.76
CA GLU A 167 -4.89 1.36 20.63
C GLU A 167 -5.65 0.07 20.27
N THR A 168 -5.13 -0.73 19.33
CA THR A 168 -5.68 -2.05 18.98
C THR A 168 -5.77 -2.95 20.22
N GLN A 169 -4.70 -3.03 21.02
CA GLN A 169 -4.71 -3.84 22.24
C GLN A 169 -5.66 -3.30 23.30
N GLU A 170 -5.79 -1.99 23.47
CA GLU A 170 -6.75 -1.39 24.39
C GLU A 170 -8.20 -1.69 24.00
N ILE A 171 -8.49 -1.76 22.70
CA ILE A 171 -9.81 -2.18 22.18
C ILE A 171 -10.04 -3.66 22.48
N ILE A 172 -9.07 -4.52 22.18
CA ILE A 172 -9.16 -5.96 22.44
C ILE A 172 -9.34 -6.24 23.94
N ASP A 173 -8.51 -5.64 24.79
CA ASP A 173 -8.57 -5.81 26.25
C ASP A 173 -9.90 -5.32 26.82
N TRP A 174 -10.44 -4.23 26.29
CA TRP A 174 -11.78 -3.76 26.68
C TRP A 174 -12.85 -4.77 26.30
N PHE A 175 -12.79 -5.34 25.10
CA PHE A 175 -13.76 -6.32 24.65
C PHE A 175 -13.73 -7.57 25.54
N LEU A 176 -12.54 -8.15 25.74
CA LEU A 176 -12.35 -9.36 26.54
C LEU A 176 -12.68 -9.18 28.03
N LYS A 177 -12.69 -7.94 28.53
CA LYS A 177 -13.14 -7.63 29.91
C LYS A 177 -14.66 -7.54 30.03
N ASN A 178 -15.35 -7.15 28.96
CA ASN A 178 -16.80 -6.90 28.98
C ASN A 178 -17.63 -8.04 28.41
N TYR A 179 -17.03 -8.88 27.56
CA TYR A 179 -17.71 -9.95 26.85
C TYR A 179 -16.89 -11.24 26.91
N SER A 180 -17.57 -12.35 27.12
CA SER A 180 -17.00 -13.69 27.05
C SER A 180 -17.67 -14.54 25.96
N ALA A 181 -16.95 -15.53 25.44
CA ALA A 181 -17.47 -16.45 24.43
C ALA A 181 -18.82 -17.08 24.82
N LYS A 182 -18.96 -17.46 26.09
CA LYS A 182 -20.19 -18.07 26.61
C LYS A 182 -21.39 -17.11 26.62
N GLU A 183 -21.15 -15.85 26.99
CA GLU A 183 -22.22 -14.83 27.01
C GLU A 183 -22.66 -14.46 25.60
N LEU A 184 -21.73 -14.43 24.65
CA LEU A 184 -22.03 -14.20 23.23
C LEU A 184 -22.87 -15.35 22.65
N ASP A 185 -22.45 -16.60 22.90
CA ASP A 185 -23.19 -17.79 22.48
C ASP A 185 -24.60 -17.85 23.10
N GLU A 186 -24.73 -17.53 24.39
CA GLU A 186 -26.01 -17.51 25.08
C GLU A 186 -26.95 -16.45 24.49
N GLN A 187 -26.45 -15.26 24.15
CA GLN A 187 -27.25 -14.23 23.48
C GLN A 187 -27.76 -14.69 22.12
N LEU A 188 -26.89 -15.31 21.31
CA LEU A 188 -27.27 -15.80 19.98
C LEU A 188 -28.29 -16.94 20.05
N LEU A 189 -28.07 -17.91 20.94
CA LEU A 189 -28.96 -19.07 21.10
C LEU A 189 -30.29 -18.73 21.78
N MET A 190 -30.37 -17.63 22.53
CA MET A 190 -31.64 -17.09 23.03
C MET A 190 -32.48 -16.47 21.91
N GLU A 191 -31.84 -15.81 20.94
CA GLU A 191 -32.52 -15.20 19.80
C GLU A 191 -32.94 -16.24 18.77
N ASP A 192 -32.05 -17.17 18.45
CA ASP A 192 -32.32 -18.28 17.53
C ASP A 192 -31.71 -19.61 18.06
N PRO A 193 -32.54 -20.47 18.68
CA PRO A 193 -32.08 -21.74 19.27
C PRO A 193 -31.61 -22.78 18.25
N ASP A 194 -31.96 -22.63 16.96
CA ASP A 194 -31.63 -23.60 15.92
C ASP A 194 -30.25 -23.33 15.27
N LEU A 195 -29.58 -22.24 15.65
CA LEU A 195 -28.24 -21.89 15.18
C LEU A 195 -27.22 -22.98 15.54
N SER A 196 -26.53 -23.50 14.53
CA SER A 196 -25.48 -24.50 14.73
C SER A 196 -24.37 -24.44 13.66
N GLY A 197 -23.20 -24.99 14.00
CA GLY A 197 -22.08 -25.14 13.05
C GLY A 197 -21.61 -23.81 12.45
N GLU A 198 -21.65 -23.71 11.13
CA GLU A 198 -21.17 -22.56 10.36
C GLU A 198 -22.06 -21.31 10.57
N GLU A 199 -23.38 -21.47 10.66
CA GLU A 199 -24.31 -20.35 10.85
C GLU A 199 -24.09 -19.64 12.19
N LEU A 200 -23.83 -20.42 13.24
CA LEU A 200 -23.46 -19.89 14.56
C LEU A 200 -22.14 -19.11 14.49
N SER A 201 -21.15 -19.61 13.74
CA SER A 201 -19.86 -18.94 13.59
C SER A 201 -19.98 -17.58 12.88
N LEU A 202 -20.80 -17.51 11.82
CA LEU A 202 -21.07 -16.25 11.12
C LEU A 202 -21.79 -15.26 12.04
N LYS A 203 -22.78 -15.72 12.79
CA LYS A 203 -23.53 -14.88 13.74
C LYS A 203 -22.67 -14.35 14.88
N ARG A 204 -21.70 -15.14 15.37
CA ARG A 204 -20.68 -14.66 16.32
C ARG A 204 -19.84 -13.53 15.73
N PHE A 205 -19.40 -13.67 14.48
CA PHE A 205 -18.63 -12.63 13.79
C PHE A 205 -19.43 -11.34 13.66
N GLU A 206 -20.69 -11.42 13.20
CA GLU A 206 -21.60 -10.27 13.09
C GLU A 206 -21.80 -9.58 14.44
N LEU A 207 -22.04 -10.35 15.51
CA LEU A 207 -22.28 -9.80 16.84
C LEU A 207 -21.03 -9.12 17.43
N ILE A 208 -19.85 -9.71 17.25
CA ILE A 208 -18.59 -9.11 17.69
C ILE A 208 -18.34 -7.79 16.94
N GLN A 209 -18.58 -7.75 15.63
CA GLN A 209 -18.46 -6.53 14.84
C GLN A 209 -19.43 -5.45 15.31
N ASP A 210 -20.69 -5.80 15.58
CA ASP A 210 -21.69 -4.85 16.06
C ASP A 210 -21.27 -4.22 17.40
N PHE A 211 -20.75 -5.01 18.34
CA PHE A 211 -20.22 -4.49 19.60
C PHE A 211 -18.97 -3.61 19.43
N LEU A 212 -18.11 -3.89 18.45
CA LEU A 212 -16.97 -3.05 18.14
C LEU A 212 -17.41 -1.70 17.55
N ILE A 213 -18.32 -1.72 16.59
CA ILE A 213 -18.82 -0.52 15.91
C ILE A 213 -19.62 0.34 16.89
N THR A 214 -20.54 -0.25 17.65
CA THR A 214 -21.40 0.49 18.60
C THR A 214 -20.67 0.90 19.88
N GLY A 215 -19.77 0.06 20.41
CA GLY A 215 -19.13 0.28 21.71
C GLY A 215 -17.86 1.14 21.65
N ARG A 216 -17.16 1.15 20.52
CA ARG A 216 -15.91 1.92 20.34
C ARG A 216 -15.99 2.98 19.22
N ASP A 217 -17.15 3.11 18.55
CA ASP A 217 -17.37 4.07 17.46
C ASP A 217 -16.28 3.96 16.38
N ILE A 218 -16.01 2.72 15.93
CA ILE A 218 -14.99 2.44 14.93
C ILE A 218 -15.59 2.76 13.55
N PRO A 219 -15.13 3.82 12.85
CA PRO A 219 -15.73 4.26 11.60
C PRO A 219 -15.23 3.46 10.39
N ASP A 220 -14.10 2.76 10.52
CA ASP A 220 -13.49 1.97 9.45
C ASP A 220 -13.89 0.50 9.58
N GLN A 221 -14.71 0.03 8.63
CA GLN A 221 -15.20 -1.35 8.58
C GLN A 221 -14.05 -2.36 8.46
N ALA A 222 -13.04 -2.08 7.64
CA ALA A 222 -11.94 -3.02 7.43
C ALA A 222 -11.11 -3.22 8.71
N TYR A 223 -10.98 -2.16 9.51
CA TYR A 223 -10.34 -2.24 10.81
C TYR A 223 -11.18 -3.04 11.82
N ALA A 224 -12.50 -2.80 11.86
CA ALA A 224 -13.43 -3.58 12.68
C ALA A 224 -13.43 -5.08 12.33
N ASP A 225 -13.38 -5.41 11.05
CA ASP A 225 -13.29 -6.79 10.56
C ASP A 225 -11.99 -7.47 11.07
N SER A 226 -10.85 -6.78 10.95
CA SER A 226 -9.56 -7.30 11.44
C SER A 226 -9.55 -7.51 12.97
N LEU A 227 -10.17 -6.61 13.72
CA LEU A 227 -10.34 -6.73 15.17
C LEU A 227 -11.25 -7.90 15.53
N CYS A 228 -12.32 -8.10 14.76
CA CYS A 228 -13.24 -9.21 14.93
C CYS A 228 -12.51 -10.56 14.74
N GLU A 229 -11.72 -10.71 13.69
CA GLU A 229 -10.91 -11.92 13.47
C GLU A 229 -9.96 -12.20 14.65
N MET A 230 -9.25 -11.18 15.12
CA MET A 230 -8.34 -11.31 16.27
C MET A 230 -9.08 -11.69 17.56
N LEU A 231 -10.24 -11.09 17.81
CA LEU A 231 -11.06 -11.38 18.98
C LEU A 231 -11.69 -12.77 18.91
N TYR A 232 -12.17 -13.17 17.73
CA TYR A 232 -12.75 -14.49 17.53
C TYR A 232 -11.72 -15.59 17.82
N ALA A 233 -10.50 -15.45 17.30
CA ALA A 233 -9.41 -16.38 17.60
C ALA A 233 -9.11 -16.42 19.11
N LYS A 234 -9.04 -15.27 19.79
CA LYS A 234 -8.80 -15.22 21.25
C LYS A 234 -9.93 -15.82 22.08
N LEU A 235 -11.17 -15.80 21.59
CA LEU A 235 -12.35 -16.24 22.32
C LEU A 235 -12.70 -17.71 22.09
N TYR A 236 -12.39 -18.25 20.90
CA TYR A 236 -12.88 -19.56 20.47
C TYR A 236 -11.80 -20.55 20.00
N ASP A 237 -10.55 -20.11 19.75
CA ASP A 237 -9.45 -21.02 19.36
C ASP A 237 -8.64 -21.56 20.56
N GLU A 238 -9.16 -21.43 21.81
CA GLU A 238 -8.63 -22.12 23.01
C GLU A 238 -9.18 -23.54 23.19
#